data_AF-A0A5B2UBX0-F1
#
_entry.id   AF-A0A5B2UBX0-F1
#
_cell.length_a   1.000
_cell.length_b   1.000
_cell.length_c   1.000
_cell.angle_alpha   90.00
_cell.angle_beta   90.00
_cell.angle_gamma   90.00
#
_symmetry.space_group_name_H-M   'P 1'
#
loop_
_entity.id
_entity.type
_entity.pdbx_description
1 polymer ?
#
loop_
_entity_poly.entity_id
_entity_poly.type
_entity_poly.pdbx_seq_one_letter_code
_entity_poly.pdbx_strand_id
1 'polypeptide(L)' 'MSNTNEGGCLPIVGFILYAVVIIGSGILSWNWIEPKSFVGAIGFMILWGILSYIGYLILIGIITLLSEK' A
#
# COMPACT_ATOMS: atom_id res chain seq x y z
N MET A 1 -2.82 32.95 20.14
CA MET A 1 -2.56 32.36 18.81
C MET A 1 -3.19 30.98 18.79
N SER A 2 -4.14 30.76 17.89
CA SER A 2 -4.82 29.47 17.68
C SER A 2 -3.82 28.45 17.13
N ASN A 3 -3.62 27.34 17.84
CA ASN A 3 -2.87 26.19 17.33
C ASN A 3 -3.75 25.44 16.32
N THR A 4 -3.69 25.82 15.05
CA THR A 4 -4.26 25.04 13.95
C THR A 4 -3.24 23.98 13.54
N ASN A 5 -3.37 22.79 14.13
CA ASN A 5 -2.65 21.57 13.74
C ASN A 5 -3.20 20.98 12.43
N GLU A 6 -3.31 21.79 11.37
CA GLU A 6 -3.96 21.40 10.12
C GLU A 6 -3.07 20.54 9.19
N GLY A 7 -1.78 20.35 9.56
CA GLY A 7 -0.84 19.50 8.82
C GLY A 7 -0.65 18.06 9.37
N GLY A 8 -1.34 17.68 10.45
CA GLY A 8 -1.04 16.44 11.19
C GLY A 8 -1.71 15.16 10.67
N CYS A 9 -2.87 15.27 10.01
CA CYS A 9 -3.70 14.11 9.66
C CYS A 9 -3.25 13.40 8.37
N LEU A 10 -2.82 14.16 7.36
CA LEU A 10 -2.39 13.66 6.05
C LEU A 10 -1.32 12.55 6.10
N PRO A 11 -0.21 12.69 6.87
CA PRO A 11 0.78 11.62 6.96
C PRO A 11 0.24 10.37 7.68
N ILE A 12 -0.67 10.53 8.65
CA ILE A 12 -1.28 9.41 9.38
C ILE A 12 -2.22 8.64 8.44
N VAL A 13 -3.05 9.36 7.66
CA VAL A 13 -3.94 8.77 6.66
C VAL A 13 -3.15 8.06 5.57
N GLY A 14 -2.07 8.69 5.07
CA GLY A 14 -1.16 8.07 4.09
C GLY A 14 -0.55 6.77 4.60
N PHE A 15 -0.15 6.72 5.89
CA PHE A 15 0.40 5.52 6.51
C PHE A 15 -0.64 4.39 6.64
N ILE A 16 -1.87 4.72 7.05
CA ILE A 16 -2.97 3.74 7.15
C ILE A 16 -3.30 3.18 5.76
N LEU A 17 -3.43 4.05 4.76
CA LEU A 17 -3.70 3.65 3.38
C LEU A 17 -2.59 2.77 2.80
N TYR A 18 -1.33 3.09 3.11
CA TYR A 18 -0.19 2.25 2.72
C TYR A 18 -0.24 0.85 3.37
N ALA A 19 -0.57 0.77 4.66
CA ALA A 19 -0.74 -0.50 5.35
C ALA A 19 -1.87 -1.34 4.72
N VAL A 20 -2.99 -0.71 4.35
CA VAL A 20 -4.10 -1.37 3.64
C VAL A 20 -3.65 -1.89 2.28
N VAL A 21 -2.85 -1.11 1.53
CA VAL A 21 -2.30 -1.55 0.24
C VAL A 21 -1.39 -2.76 0.39
N ILE A 22 -0.49 -2.77 1.38
CA ILE A 22 0.41 -3.91 1.62
C ILE A 22 -0.39 -5.17 1.97
N ILE A 23 -1.34 -5.04 2.90
CA ILE A 23 -2.15 -6.17 3.37
C ILE A 23 -3.05 -6.70 2.25
N GLY A 24 -3.73 -5.80 1.52
CA GLY A 24 -4.57 -6.14 0.38
C GLY A 24 -3.77 -6.80 -0.75
N SER A 25 -2.58 -6.28 -1.05
CA SER A 25 -1.65 -6.87 -2.02
C SER A 25 -1.21 -8.27 -1.59
N GLY A 26 -0.96 -8.47 -0.29
CA GLY A 26 -0.57 -9.76 0.27
C GLY A 26 -1.69 -10.80 0.19
N ILE A 27 -2.93 -10.41 0.45
CA ILE A 27 -4.09 -11.30 0.32
C ILE A 27 -4.32 -11.67 -1.15
N LEU A 28 -4.20 -10.71 -2.06
CA LEU A 28 -4.37 -10.95 -3.49
C LEU A 28 -3.27 -11.84 -4.06
N SER A 29 -2.01 -11.60 -3.67
CA SER A 29 -0.90 -12.45 -4.08
C SER A 29 -1.00 -13.86 -3.48
N TRP A 30 -1.54 -14.01 -2.27
CA TRP A 30 -1.80 -15.32 -1.66
C TRP A 30 -2.89 -16.10 -2.40
N ASN A 31 -3.92 -15.41 -2.89
CA ASN A 31 -4.99 -16.02 -3.68
C ASN A 31 -4.50 -16.46 -5.08
N TRP A 32 -3.50 -15.78 -5.65
CA TRP A 32 -2.90 -16.16 -6.93
C TRP A 32 -1.84 -17.25 -6.81
N ILE A 33 -0.97 -17.15 -5.82
CA ILE A 33 0.14 -18.07 -5.61
C ILE A 33 0.08 -18.53 -4.16
N GLU A 34 -0.57 -19.68 -3.95
CA GLU A 34 -0.54 -20.32 -2.64
C GLU A 34 0.87 -20.85 -2.35
N PRO A 35 1.53 -20.37 -1.28
CA PRO A 35 2.90 -20.76 -0.96
C PRO A 35 2.93 -22.14 -0.28
N LYS A 36 2.58 -23.19 -1.02
CA LYS A 36 2.64 -24.61 -0.57
C LYS A 36 4.01 -25.24 -0.74
N SER A 37 4.90 -24.59 -1.49
CA SER A 37 6.26 -25.04 -1.79
C SER A 37 7.24 -23.86 -1.74
N PHE A 38 8.55 -24.14 -1.63
CA PHE A 38 9.59 -23.10 -1.61
C PHE A 38 9.54 -22.20 -2.86
N VAL A 39 9.31 -22.80 -4.04
CA VAL A 39 9.15 -22.05 -5.30
C VAL A 39 7.86 -21.22 -5.29
N GLY A 40 6.77 -21.76 -4.74
CA GLY A 40 5.53 -21.00 -4.54
C GLY A 40 5.73 -19.80 -3.61
N ALA A 41 6.51 -19.94 -2.53
CA ALA A 41 6.84 -18.83 -1.63
C ALA A 41 7.68 -17.75 -2.33
N ILE A 42 8.64 -18.12 -3.17
CA ILE A 42 9.40 -17.17 -4.00
C ILE A 42 8.46 -16.44 -4.97
N GLY A 43 7.59 -17.18 -5.67
CA GLY A 43 6.60 -16.61 -6.58
C GLY A 43 5.65 -15.63 -5.87
N PHE A 44 5.16 -16.01 -4.69
CA PHE A 44 4.36 -15.15 -3.83
C PHE A 44 5.10 -13.85 -3.46
N MET A 45 6.35 -13.94 -3.01
CA MET A 45 7.12 -12.74 -2.63
C MET A 45 7.37 -11.80 -3.82
N ILE A 46 7.66 -12.34 -5.00
CA ILE A 46 7.83 -11.54 -6.22
C ILE A 46 6.52 -10.85 -6.59
N LEU A 47 5.42 -11.61 -6.65
CA LEU A 47 4.11 -11.08 -7.02
C LEU A 47 3.62 -10.05 -6.00
N TRP A 48 3.80 -10.32 -4.71
CA TRP A 48 3.44 -9.41 -3.62
C TRP A 48 4.24 -8.11 -3.68
N GLY A 49 5.54 -8.19 -3.95
CA GLY A 49 6.40 -7.01 -4.13
C GLY A 49 5.96 -6.15 -5.31
N ILE A 50 5.64 -6.77 -6.46
CA ILE A 50 5.15 -6.08 -7.65
C ILE A 50 3.80 -5.40 -7.38
N LEU A 51 2.84 -6.13 -6.80
CA LEU A 51 1.52 -5.58 -6.44
C LEU A 51 1.62 -4.43 -5.44
N SER A 52 2.46 -4.58 -4.41
CA SER A 52 2.65 -3.55 -3.39
C SER A 52 3.27 -2.29 -4.00
N TYR A 53 4.21 -2.44 -4.93
CA TYR A 53 4.81 -1.31 -5.64
C TYR A 53 3.79 -0.57 -6.51
N ILE A 54 2.99 -1.32 -7.28
CA ILE A 54 1.91 -0.75 -8.11
C ILE A 54 0.87 -0.05 -7.22
N GLY A 55 0.43 -0.69 -6.14
CA GLY A 55 -0.52 -0.12 -5.20
C GLY A 55 0.01 1.14 -4.54
N TYR A 56 1.31 1.19 -4.20
CA TYR A 56 1.95 2.38 -3.66
C TYR A 56 2.00 3.54 -4.67
N LEU A 57 2.32 3.26 -5.93
CA LEU A 57 2.29 4.27 -6.99
C LEU A 57 0.89 4.87 -7.17
N ILE A 58 -0.14 4.02 -7.16
CA ILE A 58 -1.54 4.47 -7.22
C ILE A 58 -1.87 5.33 -5.99
N LEU A 59 -1.41 4.92 -4.80
CA LEU A 59 -1.63 5.65 -3.56
C LEU A 59 -1.02 7.05 -3.61
N ILE A 60 0.24 7.17 -4.04
CA ILE A 60 0.90 8.47 -4.20
C ILE A 60 0.12 9.31 -5.19
N GLY A 61 -0.26 8.75 -6.35
CA GLY A 61 -1.03 9.46 -7.37
C GLY A 61 -2.35 10.02 -6.81
N ILE A 62 -3.07 9.23 -6.01
CA ILE A 62 -4.30 9.68 -5.34
C ILE A 62 -4.02 10.79 -4.33
N ILE A 63 -2.98 10.64 -3.51
CA ILE A 63 -2.60 11.65 -2.50
C ILE A 63 -2.18 12.96 -3.16
N THR A 64 -1.40 12.92 -4.24
CA THR A 64 -0.99 14.12 -4.97
C THR A 64 -2.19 14.80 -5.63
N LEU A 65 -3.12 14.04 -6.22
CA LEU A 65 -4.34 14.60 -6.79
C LEU A 65 -5.27 15.23 -5.73
N LEU A 66 -5.34 14.62 -4.54
CA LEU A 66 -6.09 15.17 -3.41
C LEU A 66 -5.42 16.39 -2.79
N SER A 67 -4.08 16.44 -2.78
CA SER A 67 -3.32 17.56 -2.22
C SER A 67 -3.26 18.77 -3.14
N GLU A 68 -3.46 18.58 -4.44
CA GLU A 68 -3.47 19.67 -5.44
C GLU A 68 -4.82 20.38 -5.53
N LYS A 69 -5.85 19.86 -4.83
CA LYS A 69 -7.20 20.44 -4.76
C LYS A 69 -7.44 21.14 -3.42
#